data_AF-A0A370F0E3-F1
#
_entry.id   AF-A0A370F0E3-F1
#
_cell.length_a   1.000
_cell.length_b   1.000
_cell.length_c   1.000
_cell.angle_alpha   90.00
_cell.angle_beta   90.00
_cell.angle_gamma   90.00
#
_symmetry.space_group_name_H-M   'P 1'
#
loop_
_entity.id
_entity.type
_entity.pdbx_description
1 polymer ?
#
loop_
_entity_poly.entity_id
_entity_poly.type
_entity_poly.pdbx_seq_one_letter_code
_entity_poly.pdbx_strand_id
1 'polypeptide(L)'
;MDAEELKLQVENEIDLLISKVADIPYELIPKVNESNDFAYPFVDISSEGDLYYVVREQGVELERSIQPDTDCLLKVIFKSISYELAFREELKNSNNYSHQQVKNLQEEYLKKFNPDWGL
;
A
#
# COMPACT_ATOMS: atom_id res chain seq x y z
N MET A 1 -3.20 -4.27 23.24
CA MET A 1 -4.00 -4.55 22.04
C MET A 1 -3.66 -5.96 21.63
N ASP A 2 -4.65 -6.83 21.52
CA ASP A 2 -4.41 -8.16 20.98
C ASP A 2 -4.32 -8.13 19.44
N ALA A 3 -3.91 -9.23 18.81
CA ALA A 3 -3.68 -9.28 17.36
C ALA A 3 -4.97 -9.09 16.54
N GLU A 4 -6.15 -9.43 17.09
CA GLU A 4 -7.43 -9.22 16.41
C GLU A 4 -7.83 -7.74 16.43
N GLU A 5 -7.66 -7.07 17.57
CA GLU A 5 -7.87 -5.62 17.70
C GLU A 5 -6.92 -4.85 16.76
N LEU A 6 -5.65 -5.25 16.69
CA LEU A 6 -4.66 -4.61 15.81
C LEU A 6 -5.00 -4.83 14.34
N LYS A 7 -5.42 -6.04 13.97
CA LYS A 7 -5.91 -6.34 12.61
C LYS A 7 -7.08 -5.42 12.24
N LEU A 8 -8.09 -5.34 13.10
CA LEU A 8 -9.27 -4.51 12.85
C LEU A 8 -8.89 -3.02 12.75
N GLN A 9 -7.94 -2.55 13.56
CA GLN A 9 -7.41 -1.19 13.45
C GLN A 9 -6.78 -0.96 12.07
N VAL A 10 -5.88 -1.83 11.63
CA VAL A 10 -5.19 -1.71 10.34
C VAL A 10 -6.18 -1.74 9.17
N GLU A 11 -7.15 -2.64 9.19
CA GLU A 11 -8.21 -2.73 8.16
C GLU A 11 -9.02 -1.42 8.08
N ASN A 12 -9.46 -0.88 9.22
CA ASN A 12 -10.20 0.39 9.26
C ASN A 12 -9.36 1.57 8.75
N GLU A 13 -8.06 1.62 9.07
CA GLU A 13 -7.18 2.69 8.61
C GLU A 13 -6.91 2.58 7.09
N ILE A 14 -6.75 1.37 6.55
CA ILE A 14 -6.67 1.11 5.11
C ILE A 14 -7.94 1.61 4.42
N ASP A 15 -9.12 1.22 4.90
CA ASP A 15 -10.42 1.63 4.33
C ASP A 15 -10.59 3.15 4.36
N LEU A 16 -10.23 3.78 5.49
CA LEU A 16 -10.28 5.23 5.64
C LEU A 16 -9.39 5.93 4.62
N LEU A 17 -8.17 5.46 4.42
CA LEU A 17 -7.23 6.06 3.47
C LEU A 17 -7.67 5.84 2.02
N ILE A 18 -8.13 4.64 1.66
CA ILE A 18 -8.67 4.34 0.33
C ILE A 18 -9.83 5.26 -0.01
N SER A 19 -10.72 5.55 0.96
CA SER A 19 -11.86 6.45 0.74
C SER A 19 -11.48 7.89 0.32
N LYS A 20 -10.23 8.32 0.55
CA LYS A 20 -9.74 9.66 0.18
C LYS A 20 -9.40 9.80 -1.31
N VAL A 21 -9.27 8.69 -2.04
CA VAL A 21 -8.92 8.68 -3.46
C VAL A 21 -9.94 7.84 -4.21
N ALA A 22 -10.59 8.43 -5.21
CA ALA A 22 -11.58 7.71 -6.01
C ALA A 22 -10.94 6.64 -6.91
N ASP A 23 -11.70 5.60 -7.20
CA ASP A 23 -11.40 4.58 -8.23
C ASP A 23 -10.06 3.83 -8.05
N ILE A 24 -9.65 3.56 -6.80
CA ILE A 24 -8.52 2.67 -6.55
C ILE A 24 -8.87 1.26 -7.04
N PRO A 25 -8.07 0.68 -7.96
CA PRO A 25 -8.25 -0.70 -8.41
C PRO A 25 -8.20 -1.68 -7.25
N TYR A 26 -9.18 -2.58 -7.17
CA TYR A 26 -9.36 -3.49 -6.04
C TYR A 26 -8.14 -4.38 -5.77
N GLU A 27 -7.40 -4.74 -6.82
CA GLU A 27 -6.21 -5.58 -6.73
C GLU A 27 -5.04 -4.89 -6.00
N LEU A 28 -5.05 -3.55 -5.93
CA LEU A 28 -4.04 -2.77 -5.20
C LEU A 28 -4.35 -2.62 -3.71
N ILE A 29 -5.57 -2.95 -3.28
CA ILE A 29 -6.00 -2.81 -1.90
C ILE A 29 -5.42 -3.98 -1.10
N PRO A 30 -4.48 -3.75 -0.17
CA PRO A 30 -3.85 -4.83 0.59
C PRO A 30 -4.87 -5.49 1.51
N LYS A 31 -4.81 -6.82 1.58
CA LYS A 31 -5.53 -7.58 2.60
C LYS A 31 -4.66 -7.77 3.84
N VAL A 32 -5.29 -8.06 4.97
CA VAL A 32 -4.60 -8.41 6.22
C VAL A 32 -4.65 -9.91 6.46
N ASN A 33 -3.48 -10.52 6.64
CA ASN A 33 -3.19 -11.95 6.80
C ASN A 33 -3.59 -12.82 5.60
N GLU A 34 -3.81 -12.21 4.43
CA GLU A 34 -4.14 -12.90 3.19
C GLU A 34 -3.37 -12.24 2.05
N SER A 35 -2.72 -13.03 1.19
CA SER A 35 -1.99 -12.49 0.04
C SER A 35 -2.94 -12.15 -1.11
N ASN A 36 -2.68 -11.02 -1.75
CA ASN A 36 -3.32 -10.65 -3.02
C ASN A 36 -2.72 -11.37 -4.24
N ASP A 37 -1.59 -12.09 -4.04
CA ASP A 37 -0.76 -12.68 -5.10
C ASP A 37 -0.32 -11.64 -6.16
N PHE A 38 0.30 -12.07 -7.27
CA PHE A 38 0.73 -11.22 -8.39
C PHE A 38 1.68 -10.07 -8.00
N ALA A 39 2.54 -10.31 -7.00
CA ALA A 39 3.45 -9.32 -6.45
C ALA A 39 2.74 -8.08 -5.85
N TYR A 40 1.44 -8.16 -5.54
CA TYR A 40 0.77 -7.13 -4.77
C TYR A 40 1.05 -7.30 -3.27
N PRO A 41 1.33 -6.20 -2.56
CA PRO A 41 1.62 -6.27 -1.15
C PRO A 41 0.38 -6.64 -0.33
N PHE A 42 0.62 -7.30 0.79
CA PHE A 42 -0.37 -7.53 1.84
C PHE A 42 0.25 -7.31 3.22
N VAL A 43 -0.60 -7.20 4.23
CA VAL A 43 -0.16 -7.07 5.63
C VAL A 43 -0.18 -8.44 6.26
N ASP A 44 0.89 -8.81 6.95
CA ASP A 44 0.93 -9.98 7.83
C ASP A 44 1.13 -9.49 9.27
N ILE A 45 0.20 -9.83 10.15
CA ILE A 45 0.21 -9.47 11.57
C ILE A 45 0.42 -10.76 12.36
N SER A 46 1.54 -10.85 13.06
CA SER A 46 1.86 -12.04 13.86
C SER A 46 0.92 -12.17 15.05
N SER A 47 0.85 -13.37 15.64
CA SER A 47 0.13 -13.58 16.90
C SER A 47 0.69 -12.77 18.07
N GLU A 48 1.93 -12.29 17.96
CA GLU A 48 2.59 -11.45 18.95
C GLU A 48 2.34 -9.94 18.70
N GLY A 49 1.69 -9.60 17.58
CA GLY A 49 1.36 -8.23 17.19
C GLY A 49 2.41 -7.55 16.31
N ASP A 50 3.39 -8.29 15.77
CA ASP A 50 4.35 -7.72 14.83
C ASP A 50 3.68 -7.41 13.50
N LEU A 51 4.02 -6.25 12.93
CA LEU A 51 3.49 -5.76 11.67
C LEU A 51 4.48 -6.02 10.55
N TYR A 52 4.07 -6.77 9.52
CA TYR A 52 4.89 -7.02 8.34
C TYR A 52 4.22 -6.50 7.08
N TYR A 53 5.01 -5.82 6.26
CA TYR A 53 4.72 -5.63 4.84
C TYR A 53 5.29 -6.82 4.07
N VAL A 54 4.47 -7.49 3.27
CA VAL A 54 4.86 -8.71 2.55
C VAL A 54 4.45 -8.63 1.10
N VAL A 55 5.36 -9.00 0.19
CA VAL A 55 5.10 -9.14 -1.24
C VAL A 55 5.27 -10.61 -1.63
N ARG A 56 4.27 -11.17 -2.30
CA ARG A 56 4.28 -12.56 -2.79
C ARG A 56 3.89 -12.63 -4.26
N GLU A 57 4.53 -13.52 -4.99
CA GLU A 57 4.20 -13.84 -6.37
C GLU A 57 4.22 -15.36 -6.55
N GLN A 58 3.11 -15.94 -7.00
CA GLN A 58 2.95 -17.38 -7.25
C GLN A 58 3.35 -18.25 -6.04
N GLY A 59 2.96 -17.79 -4.84
CA GLY A 59 3.28 -18.44 -3.57
C GLY A 59 4.72 -18.26 -3.08
N VAL A 60 5.57 -17.52 -3.81
CA VAL A 60 6.94 -17.20 -3.40
C VAL A 60 6.96 -15.83 -2.74
N GLU A 61 7.50 -15.76 -1.51
CA GLU A 61 7.73 -14.49 -0.82
C GLU A 61 8.94 -13.79 -1.44
N LEU A 62 8.69 -12.63 -2.06
CA LEU A 62 9.69 -11.80 -2.71
C LEU A 62 10.29 -10.80 -1.71
N GLU A 63 9.45 -10.29 -0.81
CA GLU A 63 9.83 -9.31 0.20
C GLU A 63 9.04 -9.55 1.48
N ARG A 64 9.71 -9.38 2.62
CA ARG A 64 9.10 -9.23 3.94
C ARG A 64 9.90 -8.20 4.72
N SER A 65 9.23 -7.17 5.21
CA SER A 65 9.84 -6.16 6.07
C SER A 65 8.97 -5.90 7.30
N ILE A 66 9.59 -5.97 8.48
CA ILE A 66 8.94 -5.61 9.73
C ILE A 66 8.80 -4.10 9.83
N GLN A 67 7.68 -3.63 10.34
CA GLN A 67 7.35 -2.23 10.52
C GLN A 67 7.22 -1.90 12.01
N PRO A 68 7.77 -0.77 12.47
CA PRO A 68 7.83 -0.44 13.90
C PRO A 68 6.46 -0.09 14.49
N ASP A 69 5.55 0.41 13.67
CA ASP A 69 4.20 0.82 14.06
C ASP A 69 3.25 0.85 12.84
N THR A 70 1.97 1.10 13.11
CA THR A 70 0.92 1.16 12.11
C THR A 70 1.12 2.29 11.10
N ASP A 71 1.61 3.47 11.50
CA ASP A 71 1.82 4.59 10.56
C ASP A 71 2.92 4.27 9.55
N CYS A 72 4.03 3.68 9.99
CA CYS A 72 5.11 3.22 9.12
C CYS A 72 4.63 2.13 8.16
N LEU A 73 3.83 1.17 8.65
CA LEU A 73 3.22 0.13 7.83
C LEU A 73 2.31 0.73 6.74
N LEU A 74 1.41 1.63 7.12
CA LEU A 74 0.50 2.25 6.17
C LEU A 74 1.28 3.12 5.17
N LYS A 75 2.28 3.85 5.61
CA LYS A 75 3.12 4.65 4.70
C LYS A 75 3.80 3.79 3.64
N VAL A 76 4.36 2.62 4.00
CA VAL A 76 5.03 1.75 3.00
C VAL A 76 4.01 1.15 2.01
N ILE A 77 2.85 0.72 2.50
CA ILE A 77 1.73 0.24 1.68
C ILE A 77 1.29 1.31 0.68
N PHE A 78 0.94 2.50 1.17
CA PHE A 78 0.38 3.56 0.34
C PHE A 78 1.45 4.22 -0.55
N LYS A 79 2.74 4.08 -0.23
CA LYS A 79 3.84 4.39 -1.15
C LYS A 79 3.87 3.45 -2.35
N SER A 80 3.60 2.16 -2.15
CA SER A 80 3.45 1.19 -3.25
C SER A 80 2.18 1.44 -4.07
N ILE A 81 1.03 1.65 -3.42
CA ILE A 81 -0.24 1.93 -4.10
C ILE A 81 -0.15 3.23 -4.91
N SER A 82 0.42 4.30 -4.33
CA SER A 82 0.56 5.58 -5.03
C SER A 82 1.47 5.47 -6.26
N TYR A 83 2.49 4.60 -6.24
CA TYR A 83 3.32 4.33 -7.42
C TYR A 83 2.49 3.71 -8.54
N GLU A 84 1.73 2.66 -8.23
CA GLU A 84 0.88 1.96 -9.20
C GLU A 84 -0.19 2.87 -9.80
N LEU A 85 -0.83 3.72 -8.97
CA LEU A 85 -1.79 4.72 -9.45
C LEU A 85 -1.13 5.73 -10.38
N ALA A 86 0.01 6.30 -9.98
CA ALA A 86 0.77 7.25 -10.78
C ALA A 86 1.24 6.65 -12.11
N PHE A 87 1.72 5.41 -12.09
CA PHE A 87 2.16 4.68 -13.27
C PHE A 87 1.00 4.45 -14.25
N ARG A 88 -0.15 3.97 -13.76
CA ARG A 88 -1.36 3.76 -14.56
C ARG A 88 -1.89 5.06 -15.15
N GLU A 89 -1.83 6.17 -14.42
CA GLU A 89 -2.25 7.47 -14.92
C GLU A 89 -1.33 8.01 -16.02
N GLU A 90 -0.02 7.93 -15.82
CA GLU A 90 0.96 8.34 -16.83
C GLU A 90 0.80 7.53 -18.13
N LEU A 91 0.60 6.22 -18.02
CA LEU A 91 0.37 5.35 -19.18
C LEU A 91 -0.92 5.69 -19.95
N LYS A 92 -1.94 6.23 -19.29
CA LYS A 92 -3.19 6.67 -19.96
C LYS A 92 -3.00 7.99 -20.70
N ASN A 93 -2.17 8.88 -20.17
CA ASN A 93 -2.07 10.27 -20.63
C ASN A 93 -0.95 10.53 -21.63
N SER A 94 0.04 9.62 -21.75
CA SER A 94 1.22 9.87 -22.58
C SER A 94 1.60 8.69 -23.48
N ASN A 95 1.87 8.97 -24.76
CA ASN A 95 2.57 8.04 -25.66
C ASN A 95 4.08 7.93 -25.33
N ASN A 96 4.60 8.78 -24.45
CA ASN A 96 6.00 8.83 -24.02
C ASN A 96 6.08 8.86 -22.50
N TYR A 97 6.27 7.68 -21.92
CA TYR A 97 6.45 7.47 -20.49
C TYR A 97 7.55 8.37 -19.89
N SER A 98 7.24 9.04 -18.77
CA SER A 98 8.21 9.83 -18.00
C SER A 98 8.31 9.36 -16.55
N HIS A 99 9.48 8.83 -16.16
CA HIS A 99 9.78 8.50 -14.75
C HIS A 99 9.59 9.69 -13.80
N GLN A 100 9.95 10.90 -14.24
CA GLN A 100 9.81 12.10 -13.40
C GLN A 100 8.33 12.43 -13.17
N GLN A 101 7.49 12.22 -14.19
CA GLN A 101 6.06 12.48 -14.07
C GLN A 101 5.38 11.46 -13.16
N VAL A 102 5.74 10.18 -13.27
CA VAL A 102 5.29 9.15 -12.31
C VAL A 102 5.68 9.53 -10.88
N LYS A 103 6.92 9.98 -10.64
CA LYS A 103 7.35 10.40 -9.31
C LYS A 103 6.54 11.58 -8.77
N ASN A 104 6.24 12.56 -9.60
CA ASN A 104 5.43 13.72 -9.21
C ASN A 104 3.99 13.31 -8.86
N LEU A 105 3.36 12.50 -9.71
CA LEU A 105 2.02 11.97 -9.47
C LEU A 105 1.98 11.08 -8.21
N GLN A 106 3.01 10.27 -7.99
CA GLN A 106 3.13 9.43 -6.81
C GLN A 106 3.13 10.27 -5.53
N GLU A 107 3.91 11.34 -5.49
CA GLU A 107 3.94 12.30 -4.36
C GLU A 107 2.57 12.96 -4.15
N GLU A 108 1.86 13.33 -5.22
CA GLU A 108 0.51 13.88 -5.14
C GLU A 108 -0.50 12.88 -4.58
N TYR A 109 -0.47 11.62 -5.03
CA TYR A 109 -1.32 10.55 -4.47
C TYR A 109 -1.00 10.30 -3.00
N LEU A 110 0.27 10.22 -2.63
CA LEU A 110 0.69 9.98 -1.25
C LEU A 110 0.16 11.07 -0.31
N LYS A 111 0.22 12.34 -0.74
CA LYS A 111 -0.33 13.47 0.02
C LYS A 111 -1.86 13.48 0.11
N LYS A 112 -2.57 12.88 -0.85
CA LYS A 112 -4.03 12.69 -0.75
C LYS A 112 -4.38 11.67 0.34
N PHE A 113 -3.57 10.62 0.49
CA PHE A 113 -3.74 9.65 1.58
C PHE A 113 -3.41 10.29 2.94
N ASN A 114 -2.24 10.90 3.06
CA ASN A 114 -1.82 11.60 4.27
C ASN A 114 -0.89 12.78 3.90
N PRO A 115 -1.27 14.04 4.21
CA PRO A 115 -0.46 15.23 3.91
C PRO A 115 0.95 15.22 4.52
N ASP A 116 1.17 14.48 5.61
CA ASP A 116 2.47 14.41 6.30
C ASP A 116 3.41 13.37 5.67
N TRP A 117 2.91 12.54 4.75
CA TRP A 117 3.73 11.56 4.04
C TRP A 117 4.38 12.17 2.79
N GLY A 118 5.64 11.80 2.57
CA GLY A 118 6.43 12.15 1.39
C GLY A 118 7.34 11.00 0.97
N LEU A 119 7.80 11.04 -0.29
CA LEU A 119 8.64 10.01 -0.91
C LEU A 119 10.05 9.87 -0.35
#